data_AF-A0A1Y2RCB3-F1
#
_entry.id   AF-A0A1Y2RCB3-F1
#
_cell.length_a   1.000
_cell.length_b   1.000
_cell.length_c   1.000
_cell.angle_alpha   90.00
_cell.angle_beta   90.00
_cell.angle_gamma   90.00
#
_symmetry.space_group_name_H-M   'P 1'
#
loop_
_entity.id
_entity.type
_entity.pdbx_description
1 polymer ?
#
loop_
_entity_poly.entity_id
_entity_poly.type
_entity_poly.pdbx_seq_one_letter_code
_entity_poly.pdbx_strand_id
1 'polypeptide(L)'
;MFGLFKKKEDEVKVVDKVVISEEAKLQVMYSYWNQNKNIQFIFWFDETLRLAESYFATQTNESIVLLTAREASAHLLNGKIAVFAEHYPIHSKEDALYKKLNLQKVEVFSSLREPLFNKFGGDKIIQLMQQLGMKEDEVIEHKMISKAIRNAQDKIEKKVPFEQTAQSQEDWLAKNSPDQNTGQ
;
A
#
# COMPACT_ATOMS: atom_id res chain seq x y z
N MET A 1 22.01 39.71 -2.95
CA MET A 1 22.12 38.31 -2.48
C MET A 1 20.73 37.73 -2.38
N PHE A 2 20.36 36.82 -3.29
CA PHE A 2 19.07 36.14 -3.25
C PHE A 2 19.15 34.96 -2.27
N GLY A 3 18.46 35.05 -1.14
CA GLY A 3 18.26 33.93 -0.22
C GLY A 3 17.32 32.91 -0.85
N LEU A 4 17.89 31.85 -1.41
CA LEU A 4 17.17 30.68 -1.90
C LEU A 4 16.61 29.89 -0.70
N PHE A 5 15.47 30.33 -0.16
CA PHE A 5 14.59 29.44 0.58
C PHE A 5 13.99 28.47 -0.43
N LYS A 6 14.64 27.32 -0.61
CA LYS A 6 14.01 26.15 -1.23
C LYS A 6 12.85 25.78 -0.30
N LYS A 7 11.63 26.16 -0.67
CA LYS A 7 10.41 25.68 0.00
C LYS A 7 10.54 24.16 0.00
N LYS A 8 10.60 23.51 1.18
CA LYS A 8 10.48 22.05 1.26
C LYS A 8 9.19 21.73 0.50
N GLU A 9 9.28 20.93 -0.57
CA GLU A 9 8.06 20.39 -1.18
C GLU A 9 7.27 19.74 -0.04
N ASP A 10 5.99 20.11 0.10
CA ASP A 10 5.15 19.53 1.14
C ASP A 10 5.09 18.02 0.89
N GLU A 11 5.66 17.26 1.82
CA GLU A 11 5.70 15.80 1.76
C GLU A 11 4.26 15.27 1.81
N VAL A 12 3.94 14.34 0.90
CA VAL A 12 2.59 13.78 0.81
C VAL A 12 2.26 13.05 2.11
N LYS A 13 1.16 13.43 2.77
CA LYS A 13 0.75 12.81 4.02
C LYS A 13 0.19 11.41 3.77
N VAL A 14 0.90 10.38 4.20
CA VAL A 14 0.44 8.98 4.15
C VAL A 14 -0.33 8.64 5.44
N VAL A 15 -1.49 7.98 5.30
CA VAL A 15 -2.26 7.40 6.40
C VAL A 15 -2.45 5.91 6.15
N ASP A 16 -1.81 5.10 6.97
CA ASP A 16 -1.83 3.64 6.83
C ASP A 16 -3.03 3.06 7.59
N LYS A 17 -3.86 2.31 6.85
CA LYS A 17 -5.03 1.60 7.33
C LYS A 17 -4.70 0.10 7.34
N VAL A 18 -4.34 -0.41 8.51
CA VAL A 18 -3.78 -1.76 8.63
C VAL A 18 -4.76 -2.71 9.28
N VAL A 19 -4.94 -3.90 8.70
CA VAL A 19 -5.77 -5.00 9.22
C VAL A 19 -4.94 -6.28 9.36
N ILE A 20 -5.50 -7.33 9.96
CA ILE A 20 -4.74 -8.55 10.24
C ILE A 20 -4.48 -9.37 8.96
N SER A 21 -5.49 -9.56 8.12
CA SER A 21 -5.45 -10.50 6.99
C SER A 21 -5.89 -9.87 5.67
N GLU A 22 -5.56 -10.55 4.56
CA GLU A 22 -5.94 -10.11 3.22
C GLU A 22 -7.47 -10.14 3.01
N GLU A 23 -8.15 -11.17 3.54
CA GLU A 23 -9.61 -11.26 3.49
C GLU A 23 -10.27 -10.07 4.20
N ALA A 24 -9.80 -9.76 5.41
CA ALA A 24 -10.25 -8.58 6.15
C ALA A 24 -9.98 -7.27 5.37
N LYS A 25 -8.82 -7.17 4.70
CA LYS A 25 -8.47 -5.99 3.89
C LYS A 25 -9.47 -5.80 2.75
N LEU A 26 -9.79 -6.87 2.03
CA LEU A 26 -10.77 -6.84 0.93
C LEU A 26 -12.17 -6.47 1.45
N GLN A 27 -12.61 -7.04 2.57
CA GLN A 27 -13.89 -6.70 3.21
C GLN A 27 -13.98 -5.23 3.61
N VAL A 28 -12.94 -4.71 4.25
CA VAL A 28 -12.87 -3.31 4.68
C VAL A 28 -12.80 -2.38 3.48
N MET A 29 -12.00 -2.68 2.47
CA MET A 29 -11.93 -1.89 1.23
C MET A 29 -13.30 -1.81 0.54
N TYR A 30 -14.00 -2.93 0.41
CA TYR A 30 -15.35 -2.93 -0.16
C TYR A 30 -16.30 -2.04 0.66
N SER A 31 -16.31 -2.22 1.98
CA SER A 31 -17.14 -1.43 2.89
C SER A 31 -16.82 0.06 2.81
N TYR A 32 -15.54 0.42 2.69
CA TYR A 32 -15.04 1.78 2.58
C TYR A 32 -15.51 2.45 1.29
N TRP A 33 -15.38 1.76 0.15
CA TRP A 33 -15.92 2.24 -1.12
C TRP A 33 -17.44 2.34 -1.11
N ASN A 34 -18.13 1.39 -0.46
CA ASN A 34 -19.59 1.43 -0.40
C ASN A 34 -20.12 2.63 0.40
N GLN A 35 -19.37 3.07 1.42
CA GLN A 35 -19.66 4.29 2.19
C GLN A 35 -19.32 5.57 1.42
N ASN A 36 -18.35 5.51 0.50
CA ASN A 36 -17.92 6.65 -0.30
C ASN A 36 -17.57 6.25 -1.73
N LYS A 37 -18.55 6.35 -2.62
CA LYS A 37 -18.42 6.02 -4.05
C LYS A 37 -17.44 6.93 -4.82
N ASN A 38 -16.93 8.00 -4.19
CA ASN A 38 -15.89 8.86 -4.76
C ASN A 38 -14.47 8.28 -4.61
N ILE A 39 -14.31 7.11 -3.97
CA ILE A 39 -13.02 6.44 -3.85
C ILE A 39 -12.61 5.81 -5.18
N GLN A 40 -11.33 5.96 -5.51
CA GLN A 40 -10.65 5.27 -6.60
C GLN A 40 -9.51 4.44 -6.03
N PHE A 41 -9.67 3.12 -6.02
CA PHE A 41 -8.60 2.22 -5.59
C PHE A 41 -7.50 2.12 -6.66
N ILE A 42 -6.25 2.12 -6.19
CA ILE A 42 -5.04 1.96 -6.99
C ILE A 42 -4.21 0.81 -6.42
N PHE A 43 -3.77 -0.09 -7.29
CA PHE A 43 -3.02 -1.29 -6.95
C PHE A 43 -1.63 -1.25 -7.58
N TRP A 44 -0.59 -1.51 -6.80
CA TRP A 44 0.77 -1.65 -7.32
C TRP A 44 1.00 -2.96 -8.07
N PHE A 45 0.29 -4.01 -7.66
CA PHE A 45 0.47 -5.36 -8.17
C PHE A 45 -0.81 -5.92 -8.78
N ASP A 46 -0.66 -6.61 -9.91
CA ASP A 46 -1.79 -7.16 -10.66
C ASP A 46 -2.48 -8.29 -9.89
N GLU A 47 -1.75 -9.00 -9.03
CA GLU A 47 -2.31 -10.04 -8.17
C GLU A 47 -3.34 -9.48 -7.19
N THR A 48 -2.99 -8.44 -6.43
CA THR A 48 -3.91 -7.82 -5.47
C THR A 48 -5.13 -7.21 -6.17
N LEU A 49 -4.92 -6.61 -7.35
CA LEU A 49 -6.03 -6.10 -8.16
C LEU A 49 -7.02 -7.23 -8.50
N ARG A 50 -6.54 -8.37 -9.00
CA ARG A 50 -7.40 -9.52 -9.34
C ARG A 50 -8.14 -10.09 -8.13
N LEU A 51 -7.51 -10.10 -6.95
CA LEU A 51 -8.15 -10.52 -5.71
C LEU A 51 -9.30 -9.57 -5.34
N ALA A 52 -9.08 -8.26 -5.46
CA ALA A 52 -10.11 -7.25 -5.21
C ALA A 52 -11.25 -7.29 -6.24
N GLU A 53 -10.95 -7.47 -7.53
CA GLU A 53 -11.96 -7.66 -8.58
C GLU A 53 -12.86 -8.85 -8.27
N SER A 54 -12.24 -10.00 -7.98
CA SER A 54 -12.96 -11.24 -7.67
C SER A 54 -13.82 -11.08 -6.42
N TYR A 55 -13.27 -10.49 -5.35
CA TYR A 55 -14.02 -10.26 -4.12
C TYR A 55 -15.18 -9.29 -4.36
N PHE A 56 -14.95 -8.11 -4.94
CA PHE A 56 -16.00 -7.10 -5.15
C PHE A 56 -17.13 -7.58 -6.06
N ALA A 57 -16.83 -8.39 -7.08
CA ALA A 57 -17.83 -8.99 -7.94
C ALA A 57 -18.78 -9.95 -7.19
N THR A 58 -18.36 -10.53 -6.06
CA THR A 58 -19.26 -11.32 -5.19
C THR A 58 -20.15 -10.46 -4.29
N GLN A 59 -19.78 -9.20 -4.07
CA GLN A 59 -20.45 -8.32 -3.11
C GLN A 59 -21.48 -7.38 -3.77
N THR A 60 -21.29 -7.02 -5.03
CA THR A 60 -22.17 -6.09 -5.75
C THR A 60 -22.20 -6.35 -7.26
N ASN A 61 -23.30 -5.93 -7.89
CA ASN A 61 -23.43 -5.85 -9.35
C ASN A 61 -23.03 -4.46 -9.90
N GLU A 62 -22.73 -3.50 -9.02
CA GLU A 62 -22.23 -2.18 -9.43
C GLU A 62 -20.84 -2.31 -10.06
N SER A 63 -20.62 -1.61 -11.17
CA SER A 63 -19.29 -1.56 -11.78
C SER A 63 -18.34 -0.73 -10.91
N ILE A 64 -17.29 -1.37 -10.41
CA ILE A 64 -16.21 -0.72 -9.66
C ILE A 64 -14.98 -0.66 -10.56
N VAL A 65 -14.54 0.56 -10.88
CA VAL A 65 -13.29 0.76 -11.61
C VAL A 65 -12.14 0.61 -10.62
N LEU A 66 -11.26 -0.35 -10.85
CA LEU A 66 -10.00 -0.54 -10.12
C LEU A 66 -8.86 -0.22 -11.09
N LEU A 67 -7.82 0.47 -10.62
CA LEU A 67 -6.70 0.89 -11.47
C LEU A 67 -5.40 0.28 -10.97
N THR A 68 -4.52 -0.12 -11.87
CA THR A 68 -3.12 -0.31 -11.51
C THR A 68 -2.42 1.05 -11.32
N ALA A 69 -1.32 1.06 -10.58
CA ALA A 69 -0.44 2.22 -10.44
C ALA A 69 0.13 2.70 -11.79
N ARG A 70 0.24 1.79 -12.78
CA ARG A 70 0.68 2.10 -14.14
C ARG A 70 -0.37 2.86 -14.93
N GLU A 71 -1.64 2.49 -14.76
CA GLU A 71 -2.78 3.17 -15.40
C GLU A 71 -3.12 4.48 -14.70
N ALA A 72 -2.91 4.57 -13.38
CA ALA A 72 -3.25 5.74 -12.59
C ALA A 72 -2.66 7.04 -13.18
N SER A 73 -3.54 8.02 -13.38
CA SER A 73 -3.19 9.37 -13.82
C SER A 73 -4.11 10.39 -13.16
N ALA A 74 -3.63 11.63 -13.00
CA ALA A 74 -4.44 12.71 -12.44
C ALA A 74 -5.74 12.93 -13.23
N HIS A 75 -5.71 12.71 -14.55
CA HIS A 75 -6.90 12.79 -15.40
C HIS A 75 -7.92 11.70 -15.10
N LEU A 76 -7.47 10.43 -14.97
CA LEU A 76 -8.36 9.31 -14.65
C LEU A 76 -8.93 9.38 -13.24
N LEU A 77 -8.20 9.99 -12.29
CA LEU A 77 -8.73 10.26 -10.96
C LEU A 77 -9.93 11.20 -11.02
N ASN A 78 -9.95 12.20 -11.91
CA ASN A 78 -11.10 13.08 -12.13
C ASN A 78 -11.75 13.63 -10.83
N GLY A 79 -10.93 14.03 -9.85
CA GLY A 79 -11.39 14.52 -8.54
C GLY A 79 -11.81 13.43 -7.53
N LYS A 80 -11.73 12.15 -7.90
CA LYS A 80 -11.87 11.02 -6.97
C LYS A 80 -10.74 10.99 -5.95
N ILE A 81 -11.04 10.40 -4.80
CA ILE A 81 -10.09 10.20 -3.71
C ILE A 81 -9.28 8.94 -4.02
N ALA A 82 -7.99 9.11 -4.31
CA ALA A 82 -7.08 7.99 -4.52
C ALA A 82 -6.80 7.25 -3.21
N VAL A 83 -6.97 5.93 -3.22
CA VAL A 83 -6.67 5.04 -2.10
C VAL A 83 -5.86 3.86 -2.61
N PHE A 84 -4.75 3.55 -1.96
CA PHE A 84 -3.86 2.46 -2.38
C PHE A 84 -4.20 1.17 -1.63
N ALA A 85 -4.08 0.04 -2.31
CA ALA A 85 -4.45 -1.29 -1.77
C ALA A 85 -3.28 -2.07 -1.15
N GLU A 86 -2.06 -1.54 -1.30
CA GLU A 86 -0.85 -1.98 -0.62
C GLU A 86 0.23 -0.89 -0.69
N HIS A 87 1.31 -1.09 0.08
CA HIS A 87 2.55 -0.37 -0.14
C HIS A 87 3.40 -0.98 -1.24
N TYR A 88 4.13 -0.13 -1.97
CA TYR A 88 5.22 -0.59 -2.81
C TYR A 88 6.50 -0.81 -1.98
N PRO A 89 7.32 -1.84 -2.28
CA PRO A 89 8.56 -2.09 -1.53
C PRO A 89 9.61 -0.96 -1.56
N ILE A 90 9.57 -0.08 -2.58
CA ILE A 90 10.47 1.09 -2.72
C ILE A 90 9.69 2.37 -2.43
N HIS A 91 10.08 3.10 -1.39
CA HIS A 91 9.38 4.31 -0.94
C HIS A 91 9.45 5.44 -1.97
N SER A 92 10.61 5.67 -2.60
CA SER A 92 10.74 6.75 -3.59
C SER A 92 9.84 6.58 -4.82
N LYS A 93 9.43 5.35 -5.15
CA LYS A 93 8.46 5.06 -6.22
C LYS A 93 7.06 5.50 -5.84
N GLU A 94 6.67 5.28 -4.59
CA GLU A 94 5.40 5.77 -4.07
C GLU A 94 5.35 7.29 -4.15
N ASP A 95 6.39 7.97 -3.65
CA ASP A 95 6.46 9.43 -3.66
C ASP A 95 6.42 10.00 -5.08
N ALA A 96 7.13 9.38 -6.02
CA ALA A 96 7.10 9.78 -7.42
C ALA A 96 5.69 9.67 -8.02
N LEU A 97 4.97 8.59 -7.73
CA LEU A 97 3.59 8.43 -8.19
C LEU A 97 2.64 9.42 -7.52
N TYR A 98 2.74 9.61 -6.20
CA TYR A 98 1.88 10.54 -5.48
C TYR A 98 2.04 11.97 -6.00
N LYS A 99 3.28 12.39 -6.29
CA LYS A 99 3.57 13.68 -6.94
C LYS A 99 3.00 13.75 -8.35
N LYS A 100 3.18 12.72 -9.17
CA LYS A 100 2.59 12.64 -10.54
C LYS A 100 1.06 12.75 -10.51
N LEU A 101 0.42 12.24 -9.46
CA LEU A 101 -1.03 12.29 -9.24
C LEU A 101 -1.49 13.58 -8.54
N ASN A 102 -0.59 14.50 -8.19
CA ASN A 102 -0.86 15.75 -7.45
C ASN A 102 -1.55 15.52 -6.09
N LEU A 103 -1.20 14.44 -5.40
CA LEU A 103 -1.81 14.09 -4.11
C LEU A 103 -1.15 14.86 -2.96
N GLN A 104 -1.96 15.32 -2.01
CA GLN A 104 -1.50 15.95 -0.77
C GLN A 104 -1.61 15.01 0.44
N LYS A 105 -2.56 14.09 0.37
CA LYS A 105 -2.79 13.02 1.35
C LYS A 105 -3.13 11.75 0.59
N VAL A 106 -2.61 10.62 1.04
CA VAL A 106 -2.99 9.29 0.55
C VAL A 106 -3.37 8.40 1.72
N GLU A 107 -4.28 7.48 1.45
CA GLU A 107 -4.59 6.39 2.37
C GLU A 107 -4.12 5.09 1.73
N VAL A 108 -3.46 4.25 2.51
CA VAL A 108 -2.92 2.97 2.04
C VAL A 108 -3.49 1.87 2.93
N PHE A 109 -4.19 0.92 2.32
CA PHE A 109 -4.60 -0.29 3.00
C PHE A 109 -3.48 -1.32 2.97
N SER A 110 -3.23 -1.97 4.10
CA SER A 110 -2.27 -3.07 4.20
C SER A 110 -2.76 -4.16 5.12
N SER A 111 -2.28 -5.37 4.87
CA SER A 111 -2.48 -6.53 5.74
C SER A 111 -1.19 -6.83 6.50
N LEU A 112 -1.26 -7.13 7.79
CA LEU A 112 -0.09 -7.56 8.55
C LEU A 112 0.51 -8.88 8.06
N ARG A 113 -0.25 -9.66 7.28
CA ARG A 113 0.19 -10.90 6.64
C ARG A 113 0.71 -10.72 5.22
N GLU A 114 0.70 -9.50 4.67
CA GLU A 114 1.25 -9.28 3.32
C GLU A 114 2.79 -9.43 3.31
N PRO A 115 3.40 -9.79 2.16
CA PRO A 115 4.82 -10.12 2.07
C PRO A 115 5.77 -9.07 2.66
N LEU A 116 5.47 -7.79 2.48
CA LEU A 116 6.25 -6.70 3.07
C LEU A 116 6.21 -6.77 4.60
N PHE A 117 5.03 -6.82 5.23
CA PHE A 117 4.92 -6.83 6.68
C PHE A 117 5.48 -8.11 7.31
N ASN A 118 5.29 -9.26 6.68
CA ASN A 118 5.82 -10.53 7.15
C ASN A 118 7.35 -10.45 7.34
N LYS A 119 8.08 -9.83 6.39
CA LYS A 119 9.54 -9.65 6.49
C LYS A 119 9.99 -8.67 7.59
N PHE A 120 9.11 -7.78 8.06
CA PHE A 120 9.50 -6.68 8.97
C PHE A 120 8.77 -6.70 10.31
N GLY A 121 8.20 -7.85 10.71
CA GLY A 121 7.70 -8.08 12.06
C GLY A 121 6.18 -8.01 12.20
N GLY A 122 5.43 -8.25 11.12
CA GLY A 122 3.97 -8.40 11.13
C GLY A 122 3.48 -9.35 12.22
N ASP A 123 4.14 -10.51 12.40
CA ASP A 123 3.78 -11.50 13.42
C ASP A 123 3.73 -10.95 14.85
N LYS A 124 4.68 -10.06 15.22
CA LYS A 124 4.70 -9.46 16.55
C LYS A 124 3.52 -8.51 16.75
N ILE A 125 3.14 -7.79 15.70
CA ILE A 125 1.98 -6.88 15.72
C ILE A 125 0.70 -7.71 15.81
N ILE A 126 0.58 -8.79 15.01
CA ILE A 126 -0.57 -9.71 15.04
C ILE A 126 -0.74 -10.31 16.45
N GLN A 127 0.33 -10.81 17.06
CA GLN A 127 0.27 -11.36 18.43
C GLN A 127 -0.22 -10.32 19.44
N LEU A 128 0.26 -9.08 19.34
CA LEU A 128 -0.20 -7.99 20.20
C LEU A 128 -1.69 -7.69 19.99
N MET A 129 -2.16 -7.64 18.74
CA MET A 129 -3.58 -7.42 18.42
C MET A 129 -4.48 -8.52 18.99
N GLN A 130 -4.06 -9.77 18.85
CA GLN A 130 -4.78 -10.92 19.40
C GLN A 130 -4.88 -10.84 20.93
N GLN A 131 -3.79 -10.44 21.61
CA GLN A 131 -3.79 -10.24 23.06
C GLN A 131 -4.72 -9.10 23.51
N LEU A 132 -4.93 -8.10 22.66
CA LEU A 132 -5.85 -6.98 22.91
C LEU A 132 -7.31 -7.31 22.53
N GLY A 133 -7.59 -8.50 21.97
CA GLY A 133 -8.93 -8.91 21.56
C GLY A 133 -9.47 -8.18 20.34
N MET A 134 -8.58 -7.62 19.50
CA MET A 134 -8.97 -6.93 18.27
C MET A 134 -9.52 -7.90 17.23
N LYS A 135 -10.48 -7.45 16.43
CA LYS A 135 -11.03 -8.25 15.33
C LYS A 135 -10.13 -8.21 14.09
N GLU A 136 -10.26 -9.22 13.23
CA GLU A 136 -9.49 -9.30 11.98
C GLU A 136 -9.79 -8.13 11.03
N ASP A 137 -11.03 -7.64 11.01
CA ASP A 137 -11.53 -6.53 10.18
C ASP A 137 -11.42 -5.14 10.84
N GLU A 138 -10.83 -5.07 12.03
CA GLU A 138 -10.62 -3.80 12.72
C GLU A 138 -9.41 -3.05 12.16
N VAL A 139 -9.66 -1.86 11.59
CA VAL A 139 -8.60 -1.01 11.02
C VAL A 139 -7.80 -0.34 12.12
N ILE A 140 -6.48 -0.51 12.07
CA ILE A 140 -5.52 0.19 12.92
C ILE A 140 -4.87 1.33 12.14
N GLU A 141 -4.85 2.50 12.78
CA GLU A 141 -4.04 3.64 12.37
C GLU A 141 -3.12 4.04 13.54
N HIS A 142 -1.83 3.70 13.46
CA HIS A 142 -0.89 4.04 14.53
C HIS A 142 0.49 4.45 13.99
N LYS A 143 1.05 5.53 14.54
CA LYS A 143 2.33 6.12 14.08
C LYS A 143 3.51 5.13 14.11
N MET A 144 3.52 4.20 15.05
CA MET A 144 4.59 3.18 15.12
C MET A 144 4.54 2.21 13.94
N ILE A 145 3.34 1.90 13.43
CA ILE A 145 3.15 1.02 12.28
C ILE A 145 3.63 1.74 11.02
N SER A 146 3.17 2.97 10.79
CA SER A 146 3.66 3.82 9.70
C SER A 146 5.19 3.96 9.69
N LYS A 147 5.78 4.17 10.87
CA LYS A 147 7.24 4.25 11.02
C LYS A 147 7.92 2.92 10.71
N ALA A 148 7.34 1.79 11.08
CA ALA A 148 7.87 0.46 10.77
C ALA A 148 7.86 0.19 9.26
N ILE A 149 6.77 0.54 8.57
CA ILE A 149 6.64 0.45 7.11
C ILE A 149 7.72 1.30 6.43
N ARG A 150 7.85 2.57 6.79
CA ARG A 150 8.88 3.47 6.24
C ARG A 150 10.29 2.90 6.43
N ASN A 151 10.60 2.43 7.63
CA ASN A 151 11.90 1.80 7.91
C ASN A 151 12.15 0.52 7.08
N ALA A 152 11.10 -0.25 6.80
CA ALA A 152 11.18 -1.44 5.96
C ALA A 152 11.49 -1.08 4.50
N GLN A 153 10.73 -0.15 3.92
CA GLN A 153 10.95 0.36 2.56
C GLN A 153 12.35 0.98 2.42
N ASP A 154 12.80 1.80 3.37
CA ASP A 154 14.15 2.38 3.36
C ASP A 154 15.27 1.33 3.34
N LYS A 155 15.07 0.21 4.07
CA LYS A 155 16.03 -0.90 4.09
C LYS A 155 16.06 -1.66 2.77
N ILE A 156 14.89 -1.87 2.16
CA ILE A 156 14.77 -2.50 0.84
C ILE A 156 15.44 -1.61 -0.21
N GLU A 157 15.06 -0.34 -0.27
CA GLU A 157 15.55 0.61 -1.28
C GLU A 157 17.07 0.76 -1.26
N LYS A 158 17.70 0.80 -0.08
CA LYS A 158 19.18 0.82 0.05
C LYS A 158 19.87 -0.45 -0.48
N LYS A 159 19.17 -1.57 -0.52
CA LYS A 159 19.66 -2.88 -0.91
C LYS A 159 19.38 -3.24 -2.37
N VAL A 160 18.50 -2.49 -3.05
CA VAL A 160 18.05 -2.77 -4.42
C VAL A 160 18.68 -1.75 -5.39
N PRO A 161 19.85 -2.06 -6.00
CA PRO A 161 20.48 -1.15 -6.94
C PRO A 161 19.75 -1.11 -8.29
N PHE A 162 19.20 -2.25 -8.72
CA PHE A 162 18.44 -2.40 -9.95
C PHE A 162 17.20 -3.22 -9.67
N GLU A 163 16.06 -2.67 -10.06
CA GLU A 163 14.76 -3.27 -9.81
C GLU A 163 14.35 -4.20 -10.96
N GLN A 164 13.95 -5.42 -10.60
CA GLN A 164 13.23 -6.35 -11.47
C GLN A 164 11.73 -6.23 -11.22
N THR A 165 10.95 -6.05 -12.28
CA THR A 165 9.49 -5.97 -12.19
C THR A 165 8.86 -7.33 -11.86
N ALA A 166 7.69 -7.30 -11.22
CA ALA A 166 6.95 -8.49 -10.82
C ALA A 166 5.43 -8.23 -10.84
N GLN A 167 4.65 -9.30 -10.83
CA GLN A 167 3.17 -9.23 -10.81
C GLN A 167 2.57 -9.26 -9.39
N SER A 168 3.36 -9.66 -8.38
CA SER A 168 2.99 -9.69 -6.98
C SER A 168 4.08 -9.09 -6.09
N GLN A 169 3.72 -8.65 -4.89
CA GLN A 169 4.67 -8.13 -3.91
C GLN A 169 5.66 -9.21 -3.45
N GLU A 170 5.21 -10.46 -3.36
CA GLU A 170 6.05 -11.61 -3.00
C GLU A 170 7.11 -11.88 -4.07
N ASP A 171 6.72 -12.00 -5.35
CA ASP A 171 7.65 -12.20 -6.47
C ASP A 171 8.61 -11.02 -6.62
N TRP A 172 8.11 -9.79 -6.42
CA TRP A 172 8.96 -8.60 -6.38
C TRP A 172 10.04 -8.74 -5.31
N LEU A 173 9.63 -9.08 -4.09
CA LEU A 173 10.56 -9.22 -2.97
C LEU A 173 11.53 -10.38 -3.19
N ALA A 174 11.12 -11.48 -3.82
CA ALA A 174 12.01 -12.60 -4.14
C ALA A 174 13.10 -12.20 -5.15
N LYS A 175 12.72 -11.47 -6.21
CA LYS A 175 13.66 -11.03 -7.27
C LYS A 175 14.60 -9.92 -6.84
N ASN A 176 14.21 -9.11 -5.85
CA ASN A 176 14.91 -7.89 -5.48
C ASN A 176 15.55 -7.92 -4.08
N SER A 177 15.22 -8.88 -3.20
CA SER A 177 15.87 -8.96 -1.88
C SER A 177 17.22 -9.68 -1.98
N PRO A 178 18.36 -9.04 -1.66
CA PRO A 178 19.68 -9.67 -1.79
C PRO A 178 19.90 -10.85 -0.83
N ASP A 179 19.10 -10.94 0.24
CA ASP A 179 19.22 -11.97 1.29
C ASP A 179 18.71 -13.36 0.83
N GLN A 180 18.22 -13.51 -0.41
CA GLN A 180 17.82 -14.80 -1.02
C GLN A 180 18.93 -15.45 -1.87
N ASN A 181 20.04 -14.74 -2.16
CA ASN A 181 21.18 -15.27 -2.92
C ASN A 181 22.28 -15.89 -2.05
N THR A 182 22.00 -16.20 -0.78
CA THR A 182 22.85 -17.08 0.05
C THR A 182 22.20 -18.45 0.20
N GLY A 183 21.92 -19.09 -0.93
CA GLY A 183 21.70 -20.53 -1.03
C GLY A 183 22.81 -21.11 -1.89
N GLN A 184 23.93 -21.48 -1.24
CA GLN A 184 24.81 -22.53 -1.77
C GLN A 184 24.09 -23.88 -1.69
#